data_AF-A0A955LD07-F1
#
_entry.id   AF-A0A955LD07-F1
#
_cell.length_a   1.000
_cell.length_b   1.000
_cell.length_c   1.000
_cell.angle_alpha   90.00
_cell.angle_beta   90.00
_cell.angle_gamma   90.00
#
_symmetry.space_group_name_H-M   'P 1'
#
loop_
_entity.id
_entity.type
_entity.pdbx_description
1 polymer ?
#
loop_
_entity_poly.entity_id
_entity_poly.type
_entity_poly.pdbx_seq_one_letter_code
_entity_poly.pdbx_strand_id
1 'polypeptide(L)'
;ILRDEYKYKGELETIPTGLELSEFEGLTEEAFYLRFPTLRGKRVLLFAGRLGGEKNVSFLIRMMQELHGRDDTVLVIAGTGKDQDQFKEEAATLVEQGRVVFTGLLDRPVMLSAFKAADLFVFASKTDTQALVLSEAVAAGTPIVMIDDPGLSPALEEGKTAVVVPEHEQAFASEVQRLLDDDAALAALSHNCEQLAPQLSMDFTVDTLIKTYEHVIEDHQSYSWRSRAREALARDVDMKKLFPGIGKGRVNLMKAFKHTRKHVEDITGEEE
;
A
#
# COMPACT_ATOMS: atom_id res chain seq x y z
N ILE A 1 6.09 -13.47 -5.85
CA ILE A 1 7.45 -13.36 -6.45
C ILE A 1 8.56 -13.87 -5.51
N LEU A 2 8.91 -13.18 -4.41
CA LEU A 2 10.08 -13.56 -3.57
C LEU A 2 9.99 -14.98 -2.99
N ARG A 3 8.82 -15.38 -2.47
CA ARG A 3 8.59 -16.74 -1.96
C ARG A 3 8.38 -17.74 -3.08
N ASP A 4 7.58 -17.41 -4.10
CA ASP A 4 7.12 -18.39 -5.08
C ASP A 4 8.11 -18.63 -6.22
N GLU A 5 8.75 -17.58 -6.73
CA GLU A 5 9.69 -17.67 -7.84
C GLU A 5 11.12 -17.82 -7.33
N TYR A 6 11.53 -16.95 -6.41
CA TYR A 6 12.90 -16.94 -5.89
C TYR A 6 13.11 -17.91 -4.72
N LYS A 7 12.04 -18.57 -4.23
CA LYS A 7 12.10 -19.54 -3.12
C LYS A 7 12.78 -18.98 -1.87
N TYR A 8 12.66 -17.68 -1.63
CA TYR A 8 13.20 -17.02 -0.45
C TYR A 8 12.53 -17.55 0.82
N LYS A 9 13.33 -17.90 1.83
CA LYS A 9 12.86 -18.55 3.08
C LYS A 9 13.02 -17.67 4.33
N GLY A 10 13.60 -16.48 4.20
CA GLY A 10 13.76 -15.55 5.32
C GLY A 10 12.45 -14.89 5.72
N GLU A 11 12.53 -14.10 6.78
CA GLU A 11 11.47 -13.17 7.16
C GLU A 11 11.35 -12.08 6.10
N LEU A 12 10.12 -11.66 5.83
CA LEU A 12 9.80 -10.63 4.86
C LEU A 12 8.92 -9.61 5.57
N GLU A 13 9.37 -8.37 5.58
CA GLU A 13 8.61 -7.23 6.05
C GLU A 13 8.41 -6.28 4.87
N THR A 14 7.16 -5.83 4.67
CA THR A 14 6.83 -4.89 3.59
C THR A 14 6.76 -3.50 4.18
N ILE A 15 7.54 -2.59 3.63
CA ILE A 15 7.52 -1.17 4.00
C ILE A 15 6.95 -0.40 2.80
N PRO A 16 5.73 0.13 2.87
CA PRO A 16 5.12 0.86 1.78
C PRO A 16 5.81 2.23 1.60
N THR A 17 5.76 2.76 0.38
CA THR A 17 6.17 4.15 0.12
C THR A 17 5.17 5.10 0.78
N GLY A 18 5.67 6.00 1.61
CA GLY A 18 4.84 6.98 2.31
C GLY A 18 4.46 8.18 1.45
N LEU A 19 3.36 8.84 1.82
CA LEU A 19 2.79 10.01 1.19
C LEU A 19 3.08 11.29 1.97
N GLU A 20 3.18 12.40 1.26
CA GLU A 20 3.16 13.75 1.83
C GLU A 20 1.72 14.14 2.20
N LEU A 21 1.26 13.78 3.39
CA LEU A 21 -0.14 14.03 3.80
C LEU A 21 -0.51 15.52 3.86
N SER A 22 0.49 16.41 3.95
CA SER A 22 0.28 17.86 3.86
C SER A 22 -0.37 18.29 2.53
N GLU A 23 -0.22 17.51 1.45
CA GLU A 23 -0.89 17.76 0.16
C GLU A 23 -2.42 17.52 0.23
N PHE A 24 -2.89 16.77 1.23
CA PHE A 24 -4.29 16.38 1.41
C PHE A 24 -5.03 17.24 2.46
N GLU A 25 -4.30 18.07 3.20
CA GLU A 25 -4.89 18.96 4.21
C GLU A 25 -5.78 20.03 3.55
N GLY A 26 -7.02 20.13 4.02
CA GLY A 26 -7.99 21.10 3.47
C GLY A 26 -8.37 20.82 2.00
N LEU A 27 -8.16 19.58 1.52
CA LEU A 27 -8.47 19.17 0.17
C LEU A 27 -9.97 19.34 -0.13
N THR A 28 -10.27 19.92 -1.30
CA THR A 28 -11.62 20.09 -1.82
C THR A 28 -11.69 19.60 -3.26
N GLU A 29 -12.89 19.30 -3.71
CA GLU A 29 -13.26 18.92 -5.09
C GLU A 29 -13.22 20.11 -6.08
N GLU A 30 -13.06 21.34 -5.60
CA GLU A 30 -13.34 22.55 -6.39
C GLU A 30 -12.40 22.73 -7.60
N ALA A 31 -11.11 22.42 -7.46
CA ALA A 31 -10.18 22.53 -8.59
C ALA A 31 -10.54 21.55 -9.73
N PHE A 32 -11.07 20.37 -9.38
CA PHE A 32 -11.55 19.39 -10.34
C PHE A 32 -12.82 19.90 -11.05
N TYR A 33 -13.83 20.33 -10.31
CA TYR A 33 -15.08 20.81 -10.90
C TYR A 33 -14.96 22.18 -11.59
N LEU A 34 -13.95 22.99 -11.28
CA LEU A 34 -13.63 24.18 -12.08
C LEU A 34 -13.19 23.79 -13.50
N ARG A 35 -12.45 22.69 -13.63
CA ARG A 35 -11.93 22.20 -14.92
C ARG A 35 -12.93 21.32 -15.65
N PHE A 36 -13.78 20.60 -14.92
CA PHE A 36 -14.82 19.71 -15.44
C PHE A 36 -16.20 20.04 -14.86
N PRO A 37 -16.75 21.24 -15.12
CA PRO A 37 -17.99 21.71 -14.47
C PRO A 37 -19.22 20.87 -14.81
N THR A 38 -19.22 20.17 -15.94
CA THR A 38 -20.32 19.27 -16.36
C THR A 38 -20.43 18.01 -15.50
N LEU A 39 -19.43 17.71 -14.67
CA LEU A 39 -19.42 16.56 -13.78
C LEU A 39 -20.04 16.86 -12.40
N ARG A 40 -20.35 18.14 -12.10
CA ARG A 40 -21.02 18.48 -10.84
C ARG A 40 -22.39 17.80 -10.77
N GLY A 41 -22.68 17.16 -9.63
CA GLY A 41 -23.93 16.44 -9.38
C GLY A 41 -24.05 15.08 -10.09
N LYS A 42 -22.99 14.60 -10.74
CA LYS A 42 -22.88 13.22 -11.24
C LYS A 42 -22.22 12.34 -10.19
N ARG A 43 -22.48 11.03 -10.24
CA ARG A 43 -21.71 10.02 -9.53
C ARG A 43 -20.40 9.76 -10.29
N VAL A 44 -19.26 10.04 -9.68
CA VAL A 44 -17.95 9.98 -10.32
C VAL A 44 -17.23 8.69 -9.93
N LEU A 45 -16.99 7.84 -10.92
CA LEU A 45 -16.04 6.72 -10.82
C LEU A 45 -14.71 7.20 -11.38
N LEU A 46 -13.66 7.23 -10.56
CA LEU A 46 -12.35 7.71 -10.99
C LEU A 46 -11.41 6.53 -11.27
N PHE A 47 -10.76 6.56 -12.43
CA PHE A 47 -9.54 5.81 -12.70
C PHE A 47 -8.40 6.80 -12.89
N ALA A 48 -7.24 6.52 -12.30
CA ALA A 48 -6.04 7.35 -12.44
C ALA A 48 -4.82 6.48 -12.74
N GLY A 49 -4.09 6.80 -13.82
CA GLY A 49 -2.86 6.10 -14.16
C GLY A 49 -2.47 6.21 -15.63
N ARG A 50 -1.29 5.67 -15.94
CA ARG A 50 -0.80 5.59 -17.33
C ARG A 50 -1.70 4.67 -18.16
N LEU A 51 -2.11 5.11 -19.35
CA LEU A 51 -2.98 4.33 -20.23
C LEU A 51 -2.17 3.28 -21.02
N GLY A 52 -2.03 2.11 -20.42
CA GLY A 52 -1.44 0.91 -21.02
C GLY A 52 -2.29 -0.32 -20.73
N GLY A 53 -2.14 -1.37 -21.56
CA GLY A 53 -2.90 -2.61 -21.45
C GLY A 53 -2.81 -3.28 -20.07
N GLU A 54 -1.72 -3.10 -19.32
CA GLU A 54 -1.58 -3.62 -17.95
C GLU A 54 -2.60 -3.02 -16.97
N LYS A 55 -3.12 -1.83 -17.26
CA LYS A 55 -4.13 -1.13 -16.45
C LYS A 55 -5.56 -1.55 -16.75
N ASN A 56 -5.76 -2.35 -17.79
CA ASN A 56 -7.04 -2.96 -18.12
C ASN A 56 -8.21 -1.95 -18.27
N VAL A 57 -7.95 -0.76 -18.83
CA VAL A 57 -8.97 0.30 -18.94
C VAL A 57 -10.18 -0.15 -19.77
N SER A 58 -9.97 -0.99 -20.78
CA SER A 58 -11.04 -1.65 -21.55
C SER A 58 -12.03 -2.41 -20.66
N PHE A 59 -11.58 -3.05 -19.58
CA PHE A 59 -12.48 -3.71 -18.62
C PHE A 59 -13.42 -2.70 -17.95
N LEU A 60 -12.90 -1.55 -17.51
CA LEU A 60 -13.71 -0.49 -16.91
C LEU A 60 -14.71 0.11 -17.91
N ILE A 61 -14.30 0.27 -19.17
CA ILE A 61 -15.18 0.74 -20.25
C ILE A 61 -16.34 -0.24 -20.48
N ARG A 62 -16.06 -1.55 -20.55
CA ARG A 62 -17.10 -2.58 -20.68
C ARG A 62 -17.98 -2.68 -19.44
N MET A 63 -17.41 -2.56 -18.24
CA MET A 63 -18.17 -2.50 -16.98
C MET A 63 -19.20 -1.35 -17.00
N MET A 64 -18.86 -0.18 -17.55
CA MET A 64 -19.82 0.93 -17.71
C MET A 64 -21.02 0.57 -18.61
N GLN A 65 -20.87 -0.37 -19.55
CA GLN A 65 -21.96 -0.86 -20.39
C GLN A 65 -22.93 -1.75 -19.60
N GLU A 66 -22.44 -2.45 -18.58
CA GLU A 66 -23.23 -3.30 -17.67
C GLU A 66 -23.95 -2.49 -16.57
N LEU A 67 -23.55 -1.24 -16.32
CA LEU A 67 -24.24 -0.30 -15.42
C LEU A 67 -25.52 0.26 -16.06
N HIS A 68 -26.56 -0.56 -16.15
CA HIS A 68 -27.85 -0.19 -16.73
C HIS A 68 -28.65 0.76 -15.82
N GLY A 69 -29.31 1.77 -16.41
CA GLY A 69 -30.19 2.69 -15.68
C GLY A 69 -29.48 3.74 -14.81
N ARG A 70 -28.15 3.88 -14.94
CA ARG A 70 -27.31 4.85 -14.21
C ARG A 70 -26.75 5.92 -15.15
N ASP A 71 -27.63 6.78 -15.66
CA ASP A 71 -27.27 7.94 -16.52
C ASP A 71 -26.66 9.11 -15.70
N ASP A 72 -26.74 9.01 -14.38
CA ASP A 72 -26.10 9.91 -13.43
C ASP A 72 -24.63 9.55 -13.14
N THR A 73 -24.17 8.36 -13.55
CA THR A 73 -22.81 7.87 -13.29
C THR A 73 -21.88 8.12 -14.48
N VAL A 74 -20.67 8.60 -14.19
CA VAL A 74 -19.61 8.89 -15.16
C VAL A 74 -18.29 8.26 -14.74
N LEU A 75 -17.64 7.57 -15.67
CA LEU A 75 -16.27 7.10 -15.53
C LEU A 75 -15.30 8.18 -16.01
N VAL A 76 -14.51 8.70 -15.08
CA VAL A 76 -13.45 9.67 -15.34
C VAL A 76 -12.12 8.94 -15.43
N ILE A 77 -11.47 9.02 -16.60
CA ILE A 77 -10.20 8.38 -16.90
C ILE A 77 -9.12 9.48 -16.90
N ALA A 78 -8.35 9.53 -15.82
CA ALA A 78 -7.25 10.47 -15.63
C ALA A 78 -5.90 9.85 -15.98
N GLY A 79 -5.27 10.40 -17.04
CA GLY A 79 -3.96 9.96 -17.50
C GLY A 79 -3.84 9.94 -19.03
N THR A 80 -2.64 9.57 -19.47
CA THR A 80 -2.27 9.42 -20.89
C THR A 80 -1.41 8.17 -21.05
N GLY A 81 -1.27 7.69 -22.28
CA GLY A 81 -0.41 6.54 -22.56
C GLY A 81 -0.57 6.02 -23.98
N LYS A 82 0.22 4.99 -24.29
CA LYS A 82 0.33 4.42 -25.64
C LYS A 82 -0.99 3.87 -26.19
N ASP A 83 -1.87 3.40 -25.32
CA ASP A 83 -3.11 2.72 -25.71
C ASP A 83 -4.34 3.66 -25.62
N GLN A 84 -4.11 4.97 -25.38
CA GLN A 84 -5.19 5.94 -25.15
C GLN A 84 -6.18 6.06 -26.33
N ASP A 85 -5.71 5.96 -27.56
CA ASP A 85 -6.56 6.16 -28.75
C ASP A 85 -7.47 4.96 -28.96
N GLN A 86 -6.95 3.74 -28.69
CA GLN A 86 -7.76 2.52 -28.66
C GLN A 86 -8.87 2.62 -27.59
N PHE A 87 -8.55 3.09 -26.38
CA PHE A 87 -9.56 3.23 -25.32
C PHE A 87 -10.62 4.29 -25.67
N LYS A 88 -10.23 5.38 -26.33
CA LYS A 88 -11.19 6.40 -26.81
C LYS A 88 -12.11 5.85 -27.89
N GLU A 89 -11.59 5.02 -28.80
CA GLU A 89 -12.39 4.35 -29.83
C GLU A 89 -13.37 3.36 -29.19
N GLU A 90 -12.92 2.52 -28.26
CA GLU A 90 -13.76 1.56 -27.52
C GLU A 90 -14.86 2.27 -26.72
N ALA A 91 -14.56 3.42 -26.13
CA ALA A 91 -15.50 4.19 -25.32
C ALA A 91 -16.34 5.20 -26.13
N ALA A 92 -16.22 5.27 -27.46
CA ALA A 92 -16.78 6.37 -28.26
C ALA A 92 -18.26 6.66 -27.98
N THR A 93 -19.09 5.62 -27.98
CA THR A 93 -20.53 5.75 -27.66
C THR A 93 -20.79 6.22 -26.22
N LEU A 94 -20.00 5.76 -25.24
CA LEU A 94 -20.15 6.19 -23.85
C LEU A 94 -19.68 7.64 -23.65
N VAL A 95 -18.67 8.08 -24.42
CA VAL A 95 -18.22 9.48 -24.44
C VAL A 95 -19.31 10.38 -25.03
N GLU A 96 -19.94 9.97 -26.14
CA GLU A 96 -21.07 10.70 -26.73
C GLU A 96 -22.27 10.82 -25.78
N GLN A 97 -22.50 9.80 -24.95
CA GLN A 97 -23.51 9.80 -23.90
C GLN A 97 -23.11 10.59 -22.65
N GLY A 98 -21.86 11.07 -22.56
CA GLY A 98 -21.34 11.75 -21.37
C GLY A 98 -21.09 10.82 -20.17
N ARG A 99 -21.03 9.50 -20.40
CA ARG A 99 -20.79 8.48 -19.36
C ARG A 99 -19.32 8.12 -19.19
N VAL A 100 -18.45 8.51 -20.12
CA VAL A 100 -16.99 8.39 -20.00
C VAL A 100 -16.34 9.72 -20.34
N VAL A 101 -15.36 10.16 -19.52
CA VAL A 101 -14.58 11.37 -19.75
C VAL A 101 -13.10 11.07 -19.62
N PHE A 102 -12.33 11.33 -20.68
CA PHE A 102 -10.86 11.30 -20.65
C PHE A 102 -10.34 12.69 -20.31
N THR A 103 -9.67 12.85 -19.16
CA THR A 103 -9.17 14.16 -18.74
C THR A 103 -7.81 14.50 -19.33
N GLY A 104 -7.10 13.50 -19.86
CA GLY A 104 -5.66 13.59 -20.13
C GLY A 104 -4.87 13.67 -18.81
N LEU A 105 -3.66 14.24 -18.88
CA LEU A 105 -2.82 14.40 -17.71
C LEU A 105 -3.34 15.54 -16.82
N LEU A 106 -3.61 15.23 -15.55
CA LEU A 106 -3.93 16.23 -14.53
C LEU A 106 -2.66 16.62 -13.77
N ASP A 107 -2.57 17.90 -13.43
CA ASP A 107 -1.57 18.35 -12.47
C ASP A 107 -1.90 17.83 -11.05
N ARG A 108 -0.91 17.83 -10.16
CA ARG A 108 -1.03 17.25 -8.82
C ARG A 108 -2.23 17.80 -8.04
N PRO A 109 -2.44 19.12 -7.92
CA PRO A 109 -3.60 19.64 -7.18
C PRO A 109 -4.95 19.21 -7.78
N VAL A 110 -5.11 19.26 -9.11
CA VAL A 110 -6.36 18.85 -9.75
C VAL A 110 -6.57 17.34 -9.63
N MET A 111 -5.50 16.53 -9.64
CA MET A 111 -5.58 15.09 -9.41
C MET A 111 -6.05 14.76 -7.99
N LEU A 112 -5.51 15.43 -6.97
CA LEU A 112 -5.98 15.26 -5.59
C LEU A 112 -7.44 15.70 -5.44
N SER A 113 -7.82 16.84 -6.04
CA SER A 113 -9.23 17.26 -6.08
C SER A 113 -10.13 16.26 -6.83
N ALA A 114 -9.62 15.56 -7.84
CA ALA A 114 -10.38 14.53 -8.55
C ALA A 114 -10.64 13.32 -7.66
N PHE A 115 -9.66 12.87 -6.87
CA PHE A 115 -9.89 11.84 -5.86
C PHE A 115 -10.97 12.28 -4.87
N LYS A 116 -10.86 13.51 -4.34
CA LYS A 116 -11.85 14.05 -3.39
C LYS A 116 -13.26 14.15 -3.98
N ALA A 117 -13.37 14.45 -5.27
CA ALA A 117 -14.63 14.54 -6.00
C ALA A 117 -15.22 13.18 -6.39
N ALA A 118 -14.44 12.10 -6.32
CA ALA A 118 -14.88 10.77 -6.74
C ALA A 118 -15.71 10.08 -5.65
N ASP A 119 -16.82 9.46 -6.02
CA ASP A 119 -17.58 8.58 -5.13
C ASP A 119 -16.82 7.27 -4.90
N LEU A 120 -16.16 6.77 -5.95
CA LEU A 120 -15.37 5.54 -5.94
C LEU A 120 -14.12 5.70 -6.81
N PHE A 121 -12.99 5.20 -6.32
CA PHE A 121 -11.84 4.92 -7.14
C PHE A 121 -11.94 3.48 -7.69
N VAL A 122 -11.99 3.35 -9.01
CA VAL A 122 -12.10 2.04 -9.69
C VAL A 122 -10.75 1.60 -10.24
N PHE A 123 -10.27 0.44 -9.83
CA PHE A 123 -8.94 -0.05 -10.15
C PHE A 123 -8.96 -1.45 -10.74
N ALA A 124 -8.71 -1.55 -12.05
CA ALA A 124 -8.73 -2.82 -12.79
C ALA A 124 -7.34 -3.29 -13.23
N SER A 125 -6.25 -2.71 -12.69
CA SER A 125 -4.90 -3.09 -13.12
C SER A 125 -4.63 -4.55 -12.80
N LYS A 126 -4.00 -5.26 -13.75
CA LYS A 126 -3.61 -6.67 -13.58
C LYS A 126 -2.22 -6.83 -12.99
N THR A 127 -1.40 -5.79 -13.14
CA THR A 127 -0.05 -5.74 -12.57
C THR A 127 0.25 -4.32 -12.10
N ASP A 128 0.65 -4.21 -10.85
CA ASP A 128 1.20 -2.99 -10.29
C ASP A 128 2.29 -3.34 -9.27
N THR A 129 3.31 -2.49 -9.16
CA THR A 129 4.44 -2.74 -8.26
C THR A 129 4.17 -2.21 -6.86
N GLN A 130 3.56 -1.03 -6.76
CA GLN A 130 3.24 -0.37 -5.48
C GLN A 130 1.93 0.41 -5.51
N ALA A 131 1.30 0.60 -6.68
CA ALA A 131 0.00 1.23 -6.88
C ALA A 131 -0.25 2.44 -5.96
N LEU A 132 0.65 3.42 -5.96
CA LEU A 132 0.57 4.62 -5.09
C LEU A 132 -0.79 5.33 -5.16
N VAL A 133 -1.44 5.27 -6.33
CA VAL A 133 -2.78 5.82 -6.56
C VAL A 133 -3.84 5.24 -5.62
N LEU A 134 -3.66 4.02 -5.12
CA LEU A 134 -4.54 3.42 -4.11
C LEU A 134 -4.37 4.11 -2.75
N SER A 135 -3.11 4.32 -2.34
CA SER A 135 -2.81 5.07 -1.11
C SER A 135 -3.30 6.53 -1.22
N GLU A 136 -3.19 7.15 -2.39
CA GLU A 136 -3.69 8.49 -2.65
C GLU A 136 -5.23 8.56 -2.58
N ALA A 137 -5.93 7.57 -3.13
CA ALA A 137 -7.38 7.46 -2.98
C ALA A 137 -7.79 7.36 -1.50
N VAL A 138 -7.12 6.49 -0.73
CA VAL A 138 -7.36 6.36 0.71
C VAL A 138 -7.07 7.68 1.45
N ALA A 139 -5.95 8.33 1.17
CA ALA A 139 -5.57 9.59 1.80
C ALA A 139 -6.56 10.73 1.47
N ALA A 140 -7.22 10.69 0.31
CA ALA A 140 -8.29 11.63 -0.04
C ALA A 140 -9.66 11.28 0.57
N GLY A 141 -9.78 10.13 1.26
CA GLY A 141 -11.04 9.61 1.81
C GLY A 141 -11.91 8.90 0.78
N THR A 142 -11.35 8.49 -0.36
CA THR A 142 -12.09 7.89 -1.48
C THR A 142 -12.08 6.36 -1.36
N PRO A 143 -13.24 5.70 -1.25
CA PRO A 143 -13.33 4.24 -1.26
C PRO A 143 -12.87 3.63 -2.58
N ILE A 144 -12.37 2.40 -2.54
CA ILE A 144 -11.83 1.70 -3.71
C ILE A 144 -12.70 0.49 -4.06
N VAL A 145 -12.99 0.31 -5.35
CA VAL A 145 -13.44 -0.98 -5.91
C VAL A 145 -12.38 -1.47 -6.87
N MET A 146 -11.90 -2.69 -6.68
CA MET A 146 -10.82 -3.21 -7.49
C MET A 146 -10.99 -4.67 -7.87
N ILE A 147 -10.36 -5.08 -8.96
CA ILE A 147 -10.29 -6.50 -9.31
C ILE A 147 -9.35 -7.22 -8.33
N ASP A 148 -9.60 -8.53 -8.14
CA ASP A 148 -8.69 -9.40 -7.39
C ASP A 148 -7.30 -9.43 -8.05
N ASP A 149 -6.34 -8.78 -7.40
CA ASP A 149 -4.93 -8.78 -7.76
C ASP A 149 -4.12 -9.29 -6.55
N PRO A 150 -3.36 -10.39 -6.67
CA PRO A 150 -2.50 -10.91 -5.61
C PRO A 150 -1.40 -9.92 -5.14
N GLY A 151 -1.25 -8.77 -5.81
CA GLY A 151 -0.38 -7.65 -5.45
C GLY A 151 -1.02 -6.55 -4.60
N LEU A 152 -2.19 -6.76 -3.97
CA LEU A 152 -2.82 -5.79 -3.08
C LEU A 152 -1.77 -5.20 -2.11
N SER A 153 -1.65 -3.87 -2.10
CA SER A 153 -0.78 -3.19 -1.14
C SER A 153 -1.19 -3.64 0.26
N PRO A 154 -0.27 -4.13 1.11
CA PRO A 154 -0.58 -4.47 2.50
C PRO A 154 -1.09 -3.27 3.31
N ALA A 155 -0.98 -2.07 2.75
CA ALA A 155 -1.57 -0.86 3.31
C ALA A 155 -3.09 -0.78 3.13
N LEU A 156 -3.74 -1.64 2.33
CA LEU A 156 -5.19 -1.64 2.17
C LEU A 156 -5.86 -2.74 3.02
N GLU A 157 -6.99 -2.40 3.63
CA GLU A 157 -7.79 -3.35 4.41
C GLU A 157 -9.05 -3.73 3.61
N GLU A 158 -9.08 -4.98 3.13
CA GLU A 158 -10.22 -5.55 2.41
C GLU A 158 -11.51 -5.45 3.25
N GLY A 159 -12.60 -4.99 2.63
CA GLY A 159 -13.89 -4.80 3.27
C GLY A 159 -13.98 -3.54 4.16
N LYS A 160 -12.88 -2.79 4.32
CA LYS A 160 -12.87 -1.53 5.06
C LYS A 160 -12.59 -0.33 4.17
N THR A 161 -11.52 -0.37 3.38
CA THR A 161 -11.13 0.74 2.48
C THR A 161 -11.23 0.36 1.01
N ALA A 162 -11.17 -0.94 0.71
CA ALA A 162 -11.30 -1.48 -0.63
C ALA A 162 -12.29 -2.65 -0.67
N VAL A 163 -13.07 -2.73 -1.74
CA VAL A 163 -13.88 -3.89 -2.09
C VAL A 163 -13.22 -4.61 -3.26
N VAL A 164 -12.87 -5.87 -3.04
CA VAL A 164 -12.24 -6.73 -4.05
C VAL A 164 -13.31 -7.54 -4.76
N VAL A 165 -13.28 -7.50 -6.09
CA VAL A 165 -14.27 -8.15 -6.95
C VAL A 165 -13.55 -9.04 -7.96
N PRO A 166 -14.10 -10.20 -8.37
CA PRO A 166 -13.53 -10.97 -9.47
C PRO A 166 -13.39 -10.13 -10.74
N GLU A 167 -12.40 -10.45 -11.58
CA GLU A 167 -12.23 -9.82 -12.91
C GLU A 167 -13.36 -10.27 -13.87
N HIS A 168 -14.56 -9.75 -13.63
CA HIS A 168 -15.77 -10.02 -14.40
C HIS A 168 -16.66 -8.78 -14.41
N GLU A 169 -16.92 -8.23 -15.60
CA GLU A 169 -17.52 -6.90 -15.77
C GLU A 169 -18.88 -6.76 -15.07
N GLN A 170 -19.76 -7.76 -15.20
CA GLN A 170 -21.08 -7.75 -14.53
C GLN A 170 -20.99 -7.78 -13.01
N ALA A 171 -20.03 -8.55 -12.45
CA ALA A 171 -19.85 -8.63 -11.00
C ALA A 171 -19.32 -7.30 -10.46
N PHE A 172 -18.36 -6.70 -11.17
CA PHE A 172 -17.83 -5.38 -10.85
C PHE A 172 -18.89 -4.29 -10.93
N ALA A 173 -19.68 -4.26 -12.02
CA ALA A 173 -20.78 -3.32 -12.18
C ALA A 173 -21.85 -3.47 -11.09
N SER A 174 -22.20 -4.72 -10.72
CA SER A 174 -23.17 -5.00 -9.66
C SER A 174 -22.70 -4.45 -8.31
N GLU A 175 -21.42 -4.61 -7.99
CA GLU A 175 -20.86 -4.11 -6.73
C GLU A 175 -20.74 -2.59 -6.70
N VAL A 176 -20.30 -1.98 -7.81
CA VAL A 176 -20.33 -0.51 -7.97
C VAL A 176 -21.76 0.01 -7.80
N GLN A 177 -22.75 -0.60 -8.45
CA GLN A 177 -24.14 -0.20 -8.32
C GLN A 177 -24.64 -0.33 -6.88
N ARG A 178 -24.35 -1.45 -6.22
CA ARG A 178 -24.73 -1.69 -4.81
C ARG A 178 -24.19 -0.59 -3.90
N LEU A 179 -22.93 -0.19 -4.08
CA LEU A 179 -22.31 0.87 -3.29
C LEU A 179 -22.92 2.24 -3.60
N LEU A 180 -23.10 2.59 -4.88
CA LEU A 180 -23.69 3.85 -5.28
C LEU A 180 -25.18 3.99 -4.89
N ASP A 181 -25.86 2.89 -4.58
CA ASP A 181 -27.24 2.84 -4.09
C ASP A 181 -27.33 2.87 -2.54
N ASP A 182 -26.20 2.75 -1.84
CA ASP A 182 -26.10 2.72 -0.38
C ASP A 182 -25.12 3.80 0.13
N ASP A 183 -25.64 5.02 0.27
CA ASP A 183 -24.87 6.17 0.78
C ASP A 183 -24.26 5.91 2.17
N ALA A 184 -24.89 5.08 2.99
CA ALA A 184 -24.38 4.74 4.32
C ALA A 184 -23.15 3.82 4.21
N ALA A 185 -23.19 2.83 3.31
CA ALA A 185 -22.03 1.99 3.03
C ALA A 185 -20.87 2.80 2.45
N LEU A 186 -21.13 3.71 1.50
CA LEU A 186 -20.10 4.61 0.95
C LEU A 186 -19.47 5.50 2.03
N ALA A 187 -20.30 6.12 2.87
CA ALA A 187 -19.81 6.97 3.96
C ALA A 187 -18.97 6.16 4.97
N ALA A 188 -19.36 4.91 5.27
CA ALA A 188 -18.59 4.04 6.14
C ALA A 188 -17.21 3.68 5.57
N LEU A 189 -17.14 3.33 4.27
CA LEU A 189 -15.87 3.07 3.60
C LEU A 189 -14.98 4.33 3.55
N SER A 190 -15.58 5.48 3.24
CA SER A 190 -14.86 6.77 3.19
C SER A 190 -14.28 7.13 4.56
N HIS A 191 -15.06 6.94 5.63
CA HIS A 191 -14.58 7.15 6.99
C HIS A 191 -13.42 6.21 7.36
N ASN A 192 -13.48 4.94 6.95
CA ASN A 192 -12.36 4.02 7.17
C ASN A 192 -11.10 4.45 6.41
N CYS A 193 -11.25 5.01 5.20
CA CYS A 193 -10.13 5.59 4.46
C CYS A 193 -9.47 6.74 5.24
N GLU A 194 -10.27 7.65 5.79
CA GLU A 194 -9.78 8.76 6.63
C GLU A 194 -9.06 8.26 7.90
N GLN A 195 -9.55 7.19 8.53
CA GLN A 195 -8.91 6.60 9.71
C GLN A 195 -7.56 5.93 9.39
N LEU A 196 -7.43 5.38 8.18
CA LEU A 196 -6.23 4.70 7.72
C LEU A 196 -5.16 5.68 7.20
N ALA A 197 -5.58 6.83 6.65
CA ALA A 197 -4.70 7.82 6.02
C ALA A 197 -3.43 8.19 6.83
N PRO A 198 -3.45 8.39 8.17
CA PRO A 198 -2.25 8.69 8.94
C PRO A 198 -1.14 7.62 8.83
N GLN A 199 -1.51 6.36 8.66
CA GLN A 199 -0.59 5.22 8.51
C GLN A 199 0.07 5.19 7.12
N LEU A 200 -0.37 6.03 6.19
CA LEU A 200 0.21 6.19 4.86
C LEU A 200 1.24 7.32 4.79
N SER A 201 1.48 8.05 5.88
CA SER A 201 2.41 9.18 5.90
C SER A 201 3.86 8.76 5.69
N MET A 202 4.65 9.66 5.10
CA MET A 202 6.11 9.50 5.00
C MET A 202 6.75 9.30 6.38
N ASP A 203 6.31 10.06 7.38
CA ASP A 203 6.80 9.94 8.76
C ASP A 203 6.55 8.54 9.32
N PHE A 204 5.33 8.00 9.15
CA PHE A 204 5.01 6.64 9.60
C PHE A 204 5.87 5.57 8.89
N THR A 205 6.05 5.71 7.57
CA THR A 205 6.92 4.83 6.78
C THR A 205 8.37 4.89 7.27
N VAL A 206 8.91 6.09 7.55
CA VAL A 206 10.28 6.28 8.03
C VAL A 206 10.45 5.67 9.42
N ASP A 207 9.51 5.90 10.34
CA ASP A 207 9.53 5.29 11.67
C ASP A 207 9.49 3.76 11.61
N THR A 208 8.69 3.21 10.68
CA THR A 208 8.65 1.76 10.44
C THR A 208 9.99 1.25 9.95
N LEU A 209 10.61 1.93 8.98
CA LEU A 209 11.92 1.57 8.45
C LEU A 209 13.02 1.61 9.52
N ILE A 210 13.02 2.62 10.38
CA ILE A 210 13.97 2.74 11.49
C ILE A 210 13.82 1.55 12.44
N LYS A 211 12.59 1.22 12.85
CA LYS A 211 12.32 0.06 13.72
C LYS A 211 12.77 -1.26 13.09
N THR A 212 12.52 -1.44 11.79
CA THR A 212 13.00 -2.63 11.07
C THR A 212 14.53 -2.73 11.12
N TYR A 213 15.25 -1.61 10.94
CA TYR A 213 16.71 -1.59 11.06
C TYR A 213 17.20 -1.88 12.47
N GLU A 214 16.57 -1.30 13.49
CA GLU A 214 16.87 -1.57 14.91
C GLU A 214 16.73 -3.06 15.22
N HIS A 215 15.61 -3.69 14.83
CA HIS A 215 15.41 -5.13 14.99
C HIS A 215 16.49 -5.96 14.30
N VAL A 216 16.84 -5.64 13.05
CA VAL A 216 17.89 -6.37 12.32
C VAL A 216 19.25 -6.23 13.00
N ILE A 217 19.57 -5.07 13.57
CA ILE A 217 20.80 -4.84 14.32
C ILE A 217 20.81 -5.67 15.60
N GLU A 218 19.73 -5.65 16.38
CA GLU A 218 19.59 -6.42 17.63
C GLU A 218 19.68 -7.94 17.38
N ASP A 219 19.02 -8.43 16.35
CA ASP A 219 19.08 -9.84 15.93
C ASP A 219 20.48 -10.23 15.50
N HIS A 220 21.16 -9.38 14.72
CA HIS A 220 22.54 -9.63 14.31
C HIS A 220 23.50 -9.64 15.50
N GLN A 221 23.37 -8.70 16.44
CA GLN A 221 24.16 -8.69 17.67
C GLN A 221 23.89 -9.96 18.50
N SER A 222 22.63 -10.36 18.61
CA SER A 222 22.18 -11.58 19.26
C SER A 222 22.73 -12.86 18.61
N TYR A 223 22.85 -12.87 17.28
CA TYR A 223 23.41 -13.96 16.51
C TYR A 223 24.95 -13.99 16.60
N SER A 224 25.59 -12.82 16.61
CA SER A 224 27.04 -12.63 16.72
C SER A 224 27.59 -13.17 18.04
N TRP A 225 26.97 -12.83 19.19
CA TRP A 225 27.47 -13.35 20.48
C TRP A 225 27.22 -14.86 20.63
N ARG A 226 26.06 -15.37 20.18
CA ARG A 226 25.75 -16.81 20.24
C ARG A 226 26.68 -17.63 19.35
N SER A 227 26.99 -17.13 18.17
CA SER A 227 27.88 -17.81 17.21
C SER A 227 29.34 -17.75 17.65
N ARG A 228 29.82 -16.61 18.16
CA ARG A 228 31.15 -16.48 18.76
C ARG A 228 31.32 -17.37 19.99
N ALA A 229 30.31 -17.43 20.87
CA ALA A 229 30.32 -18.33 22.02
C ALA A 229 30.30 -19.81 21.59
N ARG A 230 29.48 -20.19 20.60
CA ARG A 230 29.45 -21.56 20.07
C ARG A 230 30.74 -21.96 19.37
N GLU A 231 31.35 -21.09 18.57
CA GLU A 231 32.67 -21.34 17.99
C GLU A 231 33.76 -21.46 19.05
N ALA A 232 33.72 -20.63 20.10
CA ALA A 232 34.65 -20.72 21.23
C ALA A 232 34.46 -22.00 22.07
N LEU A 233 33.25 -22.58 22.09
CA LEU A 233 32.92 -23.86 22.73
C LEU A 233 33.21 -25.08 21.84
N ALA A 234 33.08 -24.95 20.51
CA ALA A 234 33.25 -26.04 19.54
C ALA A 234 34.70 -26.23 19.10
N ARG A 235 35.48 -25.13 19.08
CA ARG A 235 36.94 -25.22 19.18
C ARG A 235 37.19 -25.52 20.64
N ASP A 236 37.92 -26.56 20.96
CA ASP A 236 38.20 -27.02 22.33
C ASP A 236 39.10 -25.98 23.05
N VAL A 237 38.61 -24.75 23.22
CA VAL A 237 39.38 -23.62 23.73
C VAL A 237 39.39 -23.74 25.24
N ASP A 238 40.57 -24.02 25.77
CA ASP A 238 40.84 -24.03 27.20
C ASP A 238 40.40 -22.69 27.81
N MET A 239 39.26 -22.69 28.49
CA MET A 239 38.62 -21.53 29.12
C MET A 239 39.58 -20.75 30.05
N LYS A 240 40.68 -21.37 30.49
CA LYS A 240 41.76 -20.72 31.26
C LYS A 240 42.60 -19.73 30.46
N LYS A 241 42.68 -19.88 29.14
CA LYS A 241 43.39 -18.93 28.26
C LYS A 241 42.59 -17.67 27.96
N LEU A 242 41.25 -17.80 27.92
CA LEU A 242 40.34 -16.67 27.72
C LEU A 242 40.11 -15.88 29.01
N PHE A 243 40.15 -16.54 30.18
CA PHE A 243 39.88 -15.91 31.48
C PHE A 243 40.91 -16.34 32.54
N PRO A 244 42.09 -15.69 32.60
CA PRO A 244 43.11 -16.01 33.59
C PRO A 244 42.68 -15.53 34.99
N GLY A 245 42.09 -16.44 35.77
CA GLY A 245 41.66 -16.16 37.16
C GLY A 245 40.57 -17.09 37.70
N ILE A 246 39.91 -17.88 36.86
CA ILE A 246 38.84 -18.79 37.31
C ILE A 246 39.45 -20.09 37.88
N GLY A 247 39.60 -20.12 39.20
CA GLY A 247 40.12 -21.26 39.96
C GLY A 247 39.23 -22.51 39.88
N LYS A 248 39.86 -23.68 39.96
CA LYS A 248 39.24 -25.02 39.83
C LYS A 248 38.14 -25.25 40.87
N GLY A 249 36.90 -25.13 40.45
CA GLY A 249 35.72 -25.70 41.09
C GLY A 249 34.67 -25.92 40.00
N ARG A 250 33.82 -26.95 40.11
CA ARG A 250 32.71 -27.17 39.16
C ARG A 250 31.86 -25.91 39.10
N VAL A 251 32.06 -25.08 38.10
CA VAL A 251 31.29 -23.85 37.93
C VAL A 251 29.97 -24.26 37.31
N ASN A 252 28.89 -24.01 38.04
CA ASN A 252 27.55 -24.10 37.49
C ASN A 252 27.49 -23.07 36.35
N LEU A 253 27.36 -23.53 35.09
CA LEU A 253 27.52 -22.72 33.87
C LEU A 253 26.76 -21.39 33.98
N MET A 254 25.54 -21.40 34.52
CA MET A 254 24.73 -20.19 34.70
C MET A 254 25.35 -19.13 35.64
N LYS A 255 26.14 -19.52 36.64
CA LYS A 255 26.87 -18.58 37.52
C LYS A 255 28.13 -18.02 36.87
N ALA A 256 28.83 -18.80 36.03
CA ALA A 256 29.91 -18.27 35.19
C ALA A 256 29.37 -17.19 34.24
N PHE A 257 28.26 -17.47 33.55
CA PHE A 257 27.65 -16.58 32.56
C PHE A 257 27.15 -15.25 33.14
N LYS A 258 26.62 -15.24 34.37
CA LYS A 258 26.26 -13.98 35.05
C LYS A 258 27.46 -13.11 35.41
N HIS A 259 28.63 -13.71 35.62
CA HIS A 259 29.85 -12.97 35.96
C HIS A 259 30.58 -12.47 34.71
N THR A 260 30.56 -13.23 33.62
CA THR A 260 31.11 -12.79 32.32
C THR A 260 30.30 -11.68 31.67
N ARG A 261 28.98 -11.58 31.91
CA ARG A 261 28.19 -10.41 31.49
C ARG A 261 28.81 -9.11 32.03
N LYS A 262 29.14 -9.08 33.33
CA LYS A 262 29.70 -7.90 34.00
C LYS A 262 31.13 -7.56 33.56
N HIS A 263 31.95 -8.55 33.22
CA HIS A 263 33.32 -8.34 32.75
C HIS A 263 33.43 -8.01 31.26
N VAL A 264 32.42 -8.34 30.45
CA VAL A 264 32.38 -7.91 29.03
C VAL A 264 31.88 -6.46 28.95
N GLU A 265 30.91 -6.07 29.79
CA GLU A 265 30.52 -4.65 29.99
C GLU A 265 31.75 -3.79 30.34
N ASP A 266 32.66 -4.27 31.22
CA ASP A 266 33.92 -3.59 31.57
C ASP A 266 34.97 -3.52 30.43
N ILE A 267 34.90 -4.39 29.41
CA ILE A 267 35.92 -4.49 28.33
C ILE A 267 35.45 -3.78 27.04
N THR A 268 34.14 -3.75 26.77
CA THR A 268 33.59 -3.08 25.58
C THR A 268 33.31 -1.60 25.81
N GLY A 269 33.28 -1.13 27.07
CA GLY A 269 33.07 0.28 27.40
C GLY A 269 31.65 0.78 27.08
N GLU A 270 30.70 -0.13 26.88
CA GLU A 270 29.28 0.19 26.70
C GLU A 270 28.58 -0.02 28.04
N GLU A 271 28.42 1.08 28.79
CA GLU A 271 27.34 1.21 29.77
C GLU A 271 26.13 1.83 29.06
N GLU A 272 25.01 1.08 29.09
CA GLU A 272 23.67 1.32 28.49
C GLU A 272 23.53 1.23 26.96
#